data_AF-A0A7J7RQM5-F1
#
_entry.id   AF-A0A7J7RQM5-F1
#
_cell.length_a   1.000
_cell.length_b   1.000
_cell.length_c   1.000
_cell.angle_alpha   90.00
_cell.angle_beta   90.00
_cell.angle_gamma   90.00
#
_symmetry.space_group_name_H-M   'P 1'
#
loop_
_entity.id
_entity.type
_entity.pdbx_description
1 polymer ?
#
loop_
_entity_poly.entity_id
_entity_poly.type
_entity_poly.pdbx_seq_one_letter_code
_entity_poly.pdbx_strand_id
1 'polypeptide(L)'
;MPAFNRLFPLASLVLISWVSVCFPVCVEVPSETEAVQGNPMKLRCISCMKREEVEASTVVEWFYRPEGGKDFLIYEYRNGHQEVESPFQGRLQWNGSKDLQDVSITVLNVTLNDSGLYTCNVSREFEFEAHRPFVKTTRLIPLRVTEEEAHCSHTVQS
;
A
#
# COMPACT_ATOMS: atom_id res chain seq x y z
N MET A 1 -33.37 1.12 -56.64
CA MET A 1 -33.16 1.80 -55.35
C MET A 1 -32.96 0.72 -54.29
N PRO A 2 -31.72 0.31 -53.95
CA PRO A 2 -31.53 -0.66 -52.89
C PRO A 2 -31.52 0.06 -51.55
N ALA A 3 -32.48 -0.31 -50.70
CA ALA A 3 -32.48 -0.03 -49.28
C ALA A 3 -31.39 -0.87 -48.63
N PHE A 4 -30.20 -0.30 -48.47
CA PHE A 4 -29.09 -0.93 -47.76
C PHE A 4 -28.45 0.14 -46.87
N ASN A 5 -28.55 -0.02 -45.54
CA ASN A 5 -27.79 0.67 -44.47
C ASN A 5 -28.59 1.16 -43.24
N ARG A 6 -29.63 0.45 -42.79
CA ARG A 6 -30.19 0.71 -41.45
C ARG A 6 -29.92 -0.37 -40.40
N LEU A 7 -29.29 -1.50 -40.75
CA LEU A 7 -29.00 -2.58 -39.79
C LEU A 7 -27.65 -2.46 -39.06
N PHE A 8 -26.64 -1.86 -39.69
CA PHE A 8 -25.31 -1.69 -39.10
C PHE A 8 -25.27 -0.87 -37.78
N PRO A 9 -26.02 0.24 -37.60
CA PRO A 9 -25.92 1.04 -36.37
C PRO A 9 -26.60 0.36 -35.17
N LEU A 10 -27.62 -0.48 -35.40
CA LEU A 10 -28.33 -1.21 -34.34
C LEU A 10 -27.47 -2.32 -33.73
N ALA A 11 -26.70 -3.04 -34.55
CA ALA A 11 -25.79 -4.08 -34.06
C ALA A 11 -24.67 -3.50 -33.18
N SER A 12 -24.14 -2.33 -33.53
CA SER A 12 -23.12 -1.63 -32.73
C SER A 12 -23.65 -1.13 -31.37
N LEU A 13 -24.90 -0.65 -31.31
CA LEU A 13 -25.55 -0.24 -30.05
C LEU A 13 -25.81 -1.42 -29.10
N VAL A 14 -26.11 -2.60 -29.63
CA VAL A 14 -26.29 -3.83 -28.85
C VAL A 14 -24.96 -4.36 -28.29
N LEU A 15 -23.84 -4.14 -28.99
CA LEU A 15 -22.51 -4.53 -28.49
C LEU A 15 -22.03 -3.63 -27.33
N ILE A 16 -22.43 -2.35 -27.30
CA ILE A 16 -22.07 -1.43 -26.21
C ILE A 16 -22.83 -1.77 -24.91
N SER A 17 -24.05 -2.32 -25.00
CA SER A 17 -24.83 -2.71 -23.82
C SER A 17 -24.31 -3.96 -23.10
N TRP A 18 -23.37 -4.68 -23.71
CA TRP A 18 -22.71 -5.87 -23.13
C TRP A 18 -21.37 -5.52 -22.45
N VAL A 19 -20.95 -4.26 -22.53
CA VAL A 19 -19.79 -3.78 -21.76
C VAL A 19 -20.24 -3.63 -20.31
N SER A 20 -20.02 -4.69 -19.53
CA SER A 20 -20.22 -4.65 -18.08
C SER A 20 -19.35 -3.53 -17.50
N VAL A 21 -20.00 -2.54 -16.87
CA VAL A 21 -19.30 -1.43 -16.22
C VAL A 21 -18.65 -1.98 -14.95
N CYS A 22 -17.36 -2.28 -15.01
CA CYS A 22 -16.57 -2.57 -13.82
C CYS A 22 -16.05 -1.25 -13.24
N PHE A 23 -16.47 -0.93 -12.02
CA PHE A 23 -15.86 0.16 -11.26
C PHE A 23 -14.63 -0.39 -10.51
N PRO A 24 -13.51 0.35 -10.47
CA PRO A 24 -12.41 0.00 -9.60
C PRO A 24 -12.90 0.03 -8.13
N VAL A 25 -12.47 -0.95 -7.34
CA VAL A 25 -12.78 -1.06 -5.91
C VAL A 25 -11.47 -1.15 -5.15
N CYS A 26 -11.31 -0.33 -4.11
CA CYS A 26 -10.22 -0.48 -3.16
C CYS A 26 -10.48 -1.68 -2.25
N VAL A 27 -9.47 -2.54 -2.09
CA VAL A 27 -9.51 -3.72 -1.21
C VAL A 27 -8.34 -3.67 -0.23
N GLU A 28 -8.65 -3.83 1.06
CA GLU A 28 -7.63 -3.88 2.10
C GLU A 28 -6.97 -5.26 2.15
N VAL A 29 -5.79 -5.37 1.57
CA VAL A 29 -4.96 -6.59 1.57
C VAL A 29 -3.89 -6.49 2.66
N PRO A 30 -3.67 -7.53 3.48
CA PRO A 30 -2.63 -7.52 4.49
C PRO A 30 -1.21 -7.44 3.89
N SER A 31 -0.26 -7.01 4.70
CA SER A 31 1.15 -7.07 4.35
C SER A 31 1.69 -8.50 4.45
N GLU A 32 2.71 -8.76 3.64
CA GLU A 32 3.61 -9.88 3.90
C GLU A 32 4.36 -9.65 5.22
N THR A 33 4.72 -10.75 5.87
CA THR A 33 5.32 -10.80 7.21
C THR A 33 6.70 -11.44 7.22
N GLU A 34 7.19 -11.87 6.06
CA GLU A 34 8.50 -12.49 5.90
C GLU A 34 9.29 -11.74 4.83
N ALA A 35 10.57 -11.52 5.09
CA ALA A 35 11.50 -10.89 4.16
C ALA A 35 12.82 -11.65 4.15
N VAL A 36 13.51 -11.58 3.01
CA VAL A 36 14.85 -12.15 2.87
C VAL A 36 15.87 -11.02 3.05
N GLN A 37 16.93 -11.31 3.81
CA GLN A 37 18.03 -10.38 4.03
C GLN A 37 18.60 -9.87 2.70
N GLY A 38 18.94 -8.59 2.64
CA GLY A 38 19.47 -7.90 1.46
C GLY A 38 18.40 -7.46 0.47
N ASN A 39 17.24 -8.13 0.42
CA ASN A 39 16.16 -7.78 -0.49
C ASN A 39 15.30 -6.62 0.03
N PRO A 40 14.67 -5.82 -0.86
CA PRO A 40 13.70 -4.83 -0.44
C PRO A 40 12.40 -5.49 0.03
N MET A 41 11.77 -4.94 1.07
CA MET A 41 10.50 -5.41 1.61
C MET A 41 9.43 -4.32 1.55
N LYS A 42 8.31 -4.59 0.86
CA LYS A 42 7.14 -3.71 0.88
C LYS A 42 6.30 -4.01 2.12
N LEU A 43 6.24 -3.05 3.04
CA LEU A 43 5.31 -3.06 4.18
C LEU A 43 3.97 -2.48 3.71
N ARG A 44 3.02 -3.37 3.43
CA ARG A 44 1.75 -2.99 2.82
C ARG A 44 0.82 -2.37 3.86
N CYS A 45 0.34 -1.15 3.59
CA CYS A 45 -0.71 -0.52 4.40
C CYS A 45 -1.75 0.11 3.49
N ILE A 46 -2.88 -0.58 3.32
CA ILE A 46 -4.03 -0.07 2.58
C ILE A 46 -5.11 0.33 3.58
N SER A 47 -5.62 1.54 3.45
CA SER A 47 -6.76 2.07 4.20
C SER A 47 -7.75 2.68 3.22
N CYS A 48 -8.72 1.88 2.80
CA CYS A 48 -9.68 2.29 1.78
C CYS A 48 -10.63 3.37 2.33
N MET A 49 -10.93 4.38 1.53
CA MET A 49 -11.97 5.35 1.88
C MET A 49 -13.33 4.74 1.59
N LYS A 50 -14.29 4.87 2.52
CA LYS A 50 -15.66 4.39 2.27
C LYS A 50 -16.37 5.15 1.14
N ARG A 51 -15.97 6.40 0.90
CA ARG A 51 -16.44 7.26 -0.18
C ARG A 51 -15.24 8.04 -0.70
N GLU A 52 -14.81 7.73 -1.92
CA GLU A 52 -13.63 8.35 -2.56
C GLU A 52 -13.87 9.82 -2.93
N GLU A 53 -15.12 10.23 -3.15
CA GLU A 53 -15.48 11.60 -3.56
C GLU A 53 -15.45 12.62 -2.41
N VAL A 54 -15.17 12.19 -1.18
CA VAL A 54 -15.10 13.08 -0.02
C VAL A 54 -13.64 13.41 0.26
N GLU A 55 -13.27 14.68 0.10
CA GLU A 55 -11.94 15.17 0.45
C GLU A 55 -11.65 14.95 1.95
N ALA A 56 -10.44 14.47 2.25
CA ALA A 56 -10.00 14.22 3.61
C ALA A 56 -8.54 14.61 3.80
N SER A 57 -8.27 15.38 4.85
CA SER A 57 -6.91 15.60 5.33
C SER A 57 -6.39 14.31 5.93
N THR A 58 -5.32 13.75 5.33
CA THR A 58 -4.76 12.45 5.71
C THR A 58 -3.35 12.62 6.28
N VAL A 59 -3.14 12.02 7.45
CA VAL A 59 -1.85 11.88 8.11
C VAL A 59 -1.52 10.40 8.21
N VAL A 60 -0.31 10.02 7.83
CA VAL A 60 0.20 8.65 7.95
C VAL A 60 1.43 8.65 8.83
N GLU A 61 1.45 7.81 9.85
CA GLU A 61 2.60 7.63 10.73
C GLU A 61 2.98 6.15 10.73
N TRP A 62 4.26 5.88 10.45
CA TRP A 62 4.83 4.54 10.60
C TRP A 62 5.72 4.50 11.83
N PHE A 63 5.46 3.52 12.69
CA PHE A 63 6.27 3.21 13.86
C PHE A 63 6.93 1.85 13.70
N TYR A 64 8.09 1.69 14.33
CA TYR A 64 8.76 0.41 14.46
C TYR A 64 9.03 0.09 15.93
N ARG A 65 8.88 -1.18 16.28
CA ARG A 65 9.24 -1.76 17.56
C ARG A 65 10.21 -2.92 17.35
N PRO A 66 11.46 -2.84 17.83
CA PRO A 66 12.30 -4.03 17.90
C PRO A 66 11.76 -4.98 18.97
N GLU A 67 12.13 -6.25 18.90
CA GLU A 67 11.74 -7.24 19.90
C GLU A 67 12.21 -6.81 21.30
N GLY A 68 11.29 -6.76 22.27
CA GLY A 68 11.56 -6.29 23.64
C GLY A 68 11.79 -4.76 23.78
N GLY A 69 11.69 -3.99 22.70
CA GLY A 69 11.88 -2.55 22.69
C GLY A 69 10.58 -1.73 22.80
N LYS A 70 10.71 -0.42 22.56
CA LYS A 70 9.60 0.55 22.52
C LYS A 70 9.35 1.02 21.09
N ASP A 71 8.13 1.46 20.83
CA ASP A 71 7.75 2.09 19.56
C ASP A 71 8.49 3.41 19.37
N PHE A 72 9.01 3.63 18.16
CA PHE A 72 9.46 4.95 17.72
C PHE A 72 9.04 5.21 16.27
N LEU A 73 8.84 6.49 15.94
CA LEU A 73 8.42 6.95 14.62
C LEU A 73 9.57 6.79 13.63
N ILE A 74 9.30 6.17 12.48
CA ILE A 74 10.28 5.97 11.40
C ILE A 74 9.93 6.77 10.14
N TYR A 75 8.66 7.13 9.97
CA TYR A 75 8.20 7.88 8.78
C TYR A 75 6.90 8.62 9.06
N GLU A 76 6.76 9.84 8.57
CA GLU A 76 5.51 10.61 8.58
C GLU A 76 5.16 11.09 7.17
N TYR A 77 3.88 10.96 6.81
CA TYR A 77 3.28 11.69 5.69
C TYR A 77 2.30 12.71 6.24
N ARG A 78 2.63 14.00 6.08
CA ARG A 78 1.78 15.14 6.42
C ARG A 78 2.05 16.25 5.42
N ASN A 79 1.10 16.51 4.52
CA ASN A 79 1.26 17.48 3.42
C ASN A 79 2.49 17.21 2.52
N GLY A 80 2.94 15.96 2.44
CA GLY A 80 4.17 15.54 1.78
C GLY A 80 4.87 14.43 2.57
N HIS A 81 5.89 13.81 1.97
CA HIS A 81 6.69 12.79 2.62
C HIS A 81 7.81 13.41 3.46
N GLN A 82 7.96 12.94 4.69
CA GLN A 82 9.04 13.33 5.58
C GLN A 82 9.60 12.09 6.27
N GLU A 83 10.85 11.74 5.94
CA GLU A 83 11.58 10.73 6.67
C GLU A 83 12.03 11.31 8.02
N VAL A 84 11.92 10.50 9.08
CA VAL A 84 12.26 10.90 10.44
C VAL A 84 13.64 10.36 10.77
N GLU A 85 14.44 11.14 11.51
CA GLU A 85 15.76 10.70 11.98
C GLU A 85 15.61 9.42 12.81
N SER A 86 16.08 8.31 12.24
CA SER A 86 15.88 6.97 12.78
C SER A 86 16.92 6.00 12.19
N PRO A 87 17.10 4.79 12.73
CA PRO A 87 17.95 3.75 12.14
C PRO A 87 17.57 3.32 10.71
N PHE A 88 16.42 3.77 10.21
CA PHE A 88 15.94 3.49 8.87
C PHE A 88 16.25 4.61 7.86
N GLN A 89 16.86 5.72 8.30
CA GLN A 89 17.12 6.88 7.48
C GLN A 89 17.88 6.52 6.19
N GLY A 90 17.35 6.97 5.05
CA GLY A 90 17.89 6.67 3.71
C GLY A 90 17.57 5.27 3.20
N ARG A 91 16.82 4.45 3.95
CA ARG A 91 16.39 3.10 3.55
C ARG A 91 14.87 2.99 3.39
N LEU A 92 14.09 4.01 3.71
CA LEU A 92 12.64 4.01 3.50
C LEU A 92 12.27 4.69 2.18
N GLN A 93 11.44 4.03 1.38
CA GLN A 93 10.83 4.60 0.19
C GLN A 93 9.31 4.61 0.31
N TRP A 94 8.70 5.74 -0.03
CA TRP A 94 7.25 5.81 -0.22
C TRP A 94 6.83 4.90 -1.38
N ASN A 95 5.83 4.05 -1.14
CA ASN A 95 5.25 3.17 -2.15
C ASN A 95 3.72 3.17 -2.07
N GLY A 96 3.17 4.35 -1.78
CA GLY A 96 1.73 4.60 -1.68
C GLY A 96 1.16 5.26 -2.94
N SER A 97 -0.16 5.21 -3.05
CA SER A 97 -0.94 5.79 -4.15
C SER A 97 -1.19 7.29 -3.94
N LYS A 98 -1.51 7.99 -5.03
CA LYS A 98 -1.74 9.45 -5.01
C LYS A 98 -2.99 9.84 -4.21
N ASP A 99 -4.01 8.99 -4.23
CA ASP A 99 -5.26 9.14 -3.47
C ASP A 99 -5.12 8.71 -1.99
N LEU A 100 -3.91 8.33 -1.56
CA LEU A 100 -3.58 7.93 -0.20
C LEU A 100 -4.44 6.78 0.34
N GLN A 101 -4.98 5.93 -0.55
CA GLN A 101 -5.63 4.68 -0.17
C GLN A 101 -4.61 3.56 0.09
N ASP A 102 -3.54 3.48 -0.72
CA ASP A 102 -2.32 2.73 -0.41
C ASP A 102 -1.30 3.71 0.19
N VAL A 103 -0.85 3.47 1.41
CA VAL A 103 0.14 4.28 2.14
C VAL A 103 1.34 3.44 2.58
N SER A 104 1.64 2.42 1.77
CA SER A 104 2.75 1.50 1.98
C SER A 104 4.10 2.19 1.90
N ILE A 105 5.06 1.64 2.63
CA ILE A 105 6.49 1.98 2.51
C ILE A 105 7.28 0.74 2.09
N THR A 106 8.46 0.96 1.51
CA THR A 106 9.41 -0.10 1.19
C THR A 106 10.68 0.12 2.01
N VAL A 107 11.11 -0.90 2.74
CA VAL A 107 12.40 -0.93 3.45
C VAL A 107 13.43 -1.53 2.50
N LEU A 108 14.49 -0.78 2.20
CA LEU A 108 15.59 -1.21 1.34
C LEU A 108 16.66 -1.96 2.13
N ASN A 109 17.32 -2.90 1.45
CA ASN A 109 18.46 -3.66 1.97
C ASN A 109 18.18 -4.18 3.39
N VAL A 110 17.11 -4.98 3.51
CA VAL A 110 16.61 -5.45 4.80
C VAL A 110 17.69 -6.27 5.51
N THR A 111 17.84 -6.07 6.82
CA THR A 111 18.79 -6.78 7.67
C THR A 111 18.05 -7.62 8.71
N LEU A 112 18.71 -8.61 9.31
CA LEU A 112 18.09 -9.43 10.37
C LEU A 112 17.56 -8.57 11.54
N ASN A 113 18.24 -7.44 11.81
CA ASN A 113 17.86 -6.47 12.85
C ASN A 113 16.59 -5.67 12.51
N ASP A 114 16.15 -5.69 11.25
CA ASP A 114 14.89 -5.05 10.86
C ASP A 114 13.66 -5.91 11.21
N SER A 115 13.87 -7.13 11.73
CA SER A 115 12.79 -7.94 12.33
C SER A 115 12.16 -7.19 13.51
N GLY A 116 10.84 -7.29 13.64
CA GLY A 116 10.11 -6.56 14.69
C GLY A 116 8.66 -6.29 14.30
N LEU A 117 8.03 -5.35 15.00
CA LEU A 117 6.65 -4.96 14.72
C LEU A 117 6.61 -3.58 14.08
N TYR A 118 6.08 -3.52 12.85
CA TYR A 118 5.79 -2.26 12.17
C TYR A 118 4.33 -1.90 12.37
N THR A 119 4.06 -0.63 12.67
CA THR A 119 2.71 -0.12 12.90
C THR A 119 2.45 1.04 11.95
N CYS A 120 1.44 0.89 11.10
CA CYS A 120 0.94 1.96 10.24
C CYS A 120 -0.31 2.56 10.87
N ASN A 121 -0.25 3.85 11.20
CA ASN A 121 -1.38 4.64 11.68
C ASN A 121 -1.83 5.60 10.57
N VAL A 122 -3.09 5.48 10.16
CA VAL A 122 -3.73 6.37 9.19
C VAL A 122 -4.80 7.16 9.91
N SER A 123 -4.65 8.48 9.94
CA SER A 123 -5.59 9.41 10.54
C SER A 123 -6.19 10.29 9.45
N ARG A 124 -7.51 10.32 9.37
CA ARG A 124 -8.26 11.09 8.38
C ARG A 124 -9.26 12.00 9.06
N GLU A 125 -9.24 13.27 8.68
CA GLU A 125 -10.29 14.24 9.00
C GLU A 125 -11.02 14.57 7.71
N PHE A 126 -12.29 14.21 7.62
CA PHE A 126 -13.10 14.43 6.42
C PHE A 126 -13.77 15.80 6.48
N GLU A 127 -13.84 16.48 5.33
CA GLU A 127 -14.51 17.77 5.23
C GLU A 127 -15.95 17.59 4.73
N PHE A 128 -16.94 17.62 5.64
CA PHE A 128 -18.35 17.73 5.28
C PHE A 128 -18.89 19.12 5.71
N GLU A 129 -19.92 19.61 5.01
CA GLU A 129 -20.51 20.95 5.23
C GLU A 129 -20.93 21.21 6.70
N ALA A 130 -21.42 20.18 7.40
CA ALA A 130 -21.95 20.29 8.76
C ALA A 130 -21.10 19.59 9.84
N HIS A 131 -20.12 18.76 9.46
CA HIS A 131 -19.37 17.94 10.41
C HIS A 131 -17.98 17.59 9.89
N ARG A 132 -17.04 17.35 10.82
CA ARG A 132 -15.66 16.93 10.51
C ARG A 132 -15.35 15.63 11.26
N PRO A 133 -15.80 14.47 10.76
CA PRO A 133 -15.53 13.22 11.42
C PRO A 133 -14.05 12.88 11.29
N PHE A 134 -13.48 12.40 12.39
CA PHE A 134 -12.11 11.92 12.46
C PHE A 134 -12.11 10.39 12.54
N VAL A 135 -11.33 9.74 11.67
CA VAL A 135 -11.17 8.29 11.65
C VAL A 135 -9.70 7.95 11.79
N LYS A 136 -9.38 7.04 12.72
CA LYS A 136 -8.05 6.47 12.87
C LYS A 136 -8.09 4.98 12.58
N THR A 137 -7.17 4.53 11.74
CA THR A 137 -7.00 3.13 11.35
C THR A 137 -5.57 2.72 11.64
N THR A 138 -5.40 1.59 12.32
CA THR A 138 -4.08 1.04 12.67
C THR A 138 -3.91 -0.32 12.02
N ARG A 139 -2.75 -0.57 11.42
CA ARG A 139 -2.33 -1.86 10.87
C ARG A 139 -1.03 -2.29 11.55
N LEU A 140 -0.99 -3.54 12.01
CA LEU A 140 0.13 -4.14 12.70
C LEU A 140 0.75 -5.20 11.78
N ILE A 141 2.06 -5.10 11.56
CA ILE A 141 2.80 -5.96 10.63
C ILE A 141 4.00 -6.54 11.37
N PRO A 142 3.90 -7.76 11.93
CA PRO A 142 5.07 -8.45 12.45
C PRO A 142 5.93 -8.90 11.27
N LEU A 143 7.16 -8.41 11.19
CA LEU A 143 8.12 -8.78 10.17
C LEU A 143 9.18 -9.71 10.76
N ARG A 144 9.38 -10.86 10.12
CA ARG A 144 10.51 -11.76 10.35
C ARG A 144 11.43 -11.73 9.13
N VAL A 145 12.70 -11.45 9.37
CA VAL A 145 13.73 -11.47 8.31
C VAL A 145 14.51 -12.79 8.41
N THR A 146 14.67 -13.48 7.29
CA THR A 146 15.48 -14.69 7.17
C THR A 146 16.76 -14.41 6.38
N GLU A 147 17.79 -15.22 6.58
CA GLU A 147 19.00 -15.17 5.75
C GLU A 147 18.66 -15.52 4.29
N GLU A 148 19.47 -15.02 3.36
CA GLU A 148 19.42 -15.47 1.97
C GLU A 148 19.92 -16.90 1.91
N GLU A 149 19.09 -17.83 1.40
CA GLU A 149 19.54 -19.20 1.18
C GLU A 149 20.69 -19.18 0.16
N ALA A 150 21.88 -19.60 0.59
CA ALA A 150 22.99 -19.84 -0.33
C ALA A 150 22.52 -20.90 -1.34
N HIS A 151 22.26 -20.45 -2.57
CA HIS A 151 21.85 -21.29 -3.68
C HIS A 151 22.70 -22.57 -3.71
N CYS A 152 22.07 -23.73 -3.47
CA CYS A 152 22.78 -25.00 -3.53
C CYS A 152 23.13 -25.28 -4.99
N SER A 153 24.30 -24.80 -5.42
CA SER A 153 24.90 -25.18 -6.69
C SER A 153 25.37 -26.63 -6.59
N HIS A 154 24.44 -27.57 -6.76
CA HIS A 154 24.78 -28.94 -7.12
C HIS A 154 25.33 -28.93 -8.53
N THR A 155 26.65 -28.74 -8.66
CA THR A 155 27.37 -29.18 -9.85
C THR A 155 27.32 -30.70 -9.86
N VAL A 156 26.37 -31.28 -10.61
CA VAL A 156 26.46 -32.69 -11.00
C VAL A 156 27.59 -32.78 -12.02
N GLN A 157 28.75 -33.22 -11.56
CA GLN A 157 29.89 -33.51 -12.41
C GLN A 157 29.60 -34.79 -13.17
N SER A 158 29.47 -34.67 -14.50
CA SER A 158 29.35 -35.77 -15.47
C SER A 158 30.70 -36.41 -15.77
#